data_AF-A0A960WDF3-F1
#
_entry.id   AF-A0A960WDF3-F1
#
_cell.length_a   1.000
_cell.length_b   1.000
_cell.length_c   1.000
_cell.angle_alpha   90.00
_cell.angle_beta   90.00
_cell.angle_gamma   90.00
#
_symmetry.space_group_name_H-M   'P 1'
#
loop_
_entity.id
_entity.type
_entity.pdbx_description
1 polymer ?
#
loop_
_entity_poly.entity_id
_entity_poly.type
_entity_poly.pdbx_seq_one_letter_code
_entity_poly.pdbx_strand_id
1 'polypeptide(L)'
;MCQASTIETFDQLFTCPFHGYATPADYYHANSSVFHLSSIQTPVSIIYALDDPFISPEDFTPKAITSNPFLKIMATKYGGHVGFFRSLSEGFQYPYWIMQEITVHAEK
;
A
#
# COMPACT_ATOMS: atom_id res chain seq x y z
N MET A 1 -8.47 18.08 -23.73
CA MET A 1 -8.05 17.84 -22.33
C MET A 1 -8.42 16.41 -21.98
N CYS A 2 -7.45 15.60 -21.57
CA CYS A 2 -7.73 14.24 -21.10
C CYS A 2 -8.44 14.34 -19.74
N GLN A 3 -9.74 14.02 -19.69
CA GLN A 3 -10.50 13.99 -18.45
C GLN A 3 -10.43 12.57 -17.87
N ALA A 4 -9.29 12.21 -17.30
CA ALA A 4 -9.22 11.03 -16.45
C ALA A 4 -9.84 11.38 -15.09
N SER A 5 -10.98 10.77 -14.76
CA SER A 5 -11.70 11.00 -13.49
C SER A 5 -11.40 9.94 -12.43
N THR A 6 -10.67 8.88 -12.79
CA THR A 6 -10.23 7.83 -11.88
C THR A 6 -8.76 7.48 -12.15
N ILE A 7 -8.07 6.92 -11.15
CA ILE A 7 -6.69 6.41 -11.30
C ILE A 7 -6.64 5.35 -12.39
N GLU A 8 -7.59 4.42 -12.41
CA GLU A 8 -7.67 3.39 -13.45
C GLU A 8 -7.79 3.98 -14.86
N THR A 9 -8.57 5.06 -15.03
CA THR A 9 -8.69 5.75 -16.32
C THR A 9 -7.38 6.44 -16.69
N PHE A 10 -6.70 7.05 -15.72
CA PHE A 10 -5.37 7.61 -15.93
C PHE A 10 -4.38 6.52 -16.35
N ASP A 11 -4.41 5.37 -15.69
CA ASP A 11 -3.54 4.24 -16.01
C ASP A 11 -3.84 3.67 -17.39
N GLN A 12 -5.10 3.56 -17.78
CA GLN A 12 -5.49 3.10 -19.11
C GLN A 12 -5.04 4.05 -20.22
N LEU A 13 -5.14 5.37 -20.00
CA LEU A 13 -4.88 6.39 -21.02
C LEU A 13 -3.41 6.82 -21.10
N PHE A 14 -2.67 6.69 -20.00
CA PHE A 14 -1.30 7.18 -19.90
C PHE A 14 -0.31 6.08 -19.49
N THR A 15 -0.47 5.50 -18.29
CA THR A 15 0.50 4.55 -17.72
C THR A 15 0.68 3.33 -18.61
N CYS A 16 -0.41 2.69 -19.04
CA CYS A 16 -0.38 1.46 -19.84
C CYS A 16 0.24 1.70 -21.22
N PRO A 17 -0.20 2.70 -22.02
CA PRO A 17 0.45 3.02 -23.30
C PRO A 17 1.92 3.41 -23.16
N PHE A 18 2.28 4.12 -22.09
CA PHE A 18 3.66 4.56 -21.86
C PHE A 18 4.59 3.41 -21.47
N HIS A 19 4.11 2.45 -20.68
CA HIS A 19 4.88 1.33 -20.18
C HIS A 19 4.69 0.02 -20.98
N GLY A 20 3.85 0.02 -22.01
CA GLY A 20 3.63 -1.14 -22.89
C GLY A 20 2.68 -2.21 -22.33
N TYR A 21 1.81 -1.86 -21.38
CA TYR A 21 0.76 -2.74 -20.88
C TYR A 21 -0.53 -2.58 -21.70
N ALA A 22 -1.30 -3.66 -21.88
CA ALA A 22 -2.55 -3.63 -22.63
C ALA A 22 -3.70 -3.05 -21.78
N THR A 23 -3.75 -3.43 -20.49
CA THR A 23 -4.79 -2.98 -19.55
C THR A 23 -4.17 -2.58 -18.19
N PRO A 24 -4.86 -1.74 -17.39
CA PRO A 24 -4.49 -1.47 -16.00
C PRO A 24 -4.35 -2.74 -15.17
N ALA A 25 -5.20 -3.75 -15.42
CA ALA A 25 -5.10 -5.03 -14.73
C ALA A 25 -3.79 -5.76 -15.04
N ASP A 26 -3.31 -5.74 -16.29
CA ASP A 26 -2.01 -6.31 -16.66
C ASP A 26 -0.86 -5.55 -15.97
N TYR A 27 -0.98 -4.21 -15.93
CA TYR A 27 -0.03 -3.36 -15.23
C TYR A 27 0.01 -3.69 -13.73
N TYR A 28 -1.13 -3.75 -13.04
CA TYR A 28 -1.19 -4.09 -11.62
C TYR A 28 -0.74 -5.52 -11.36
N HIS A 29 -1.10 -6.47 -12.21
CA HIS A 29 -0.65 -7.86 -12.06
C HIS A 29 0.89 -7.97 -12.12
N ALA A 30 1.52 -7.24 -13.05
CA ALA A 30 2.97 -7.27 -13.22
C ALA A 30 3.74 -6.48 -12.15
N ASN A 31 3.14 -5.46 -11.55
CA ASN A 31 3.87 -4.49 -10.70
C ASN A 31 3.42 -4.47 -9.22
N SER A 32 2.35 -5.16 -8.86
CA SER A 32 1.89 -5.20 -7.47
C SER A 32 2.73 -6.13 -6.61
N SER A 33 3.18 -5.62 -5.46
CA SER A 33 3.95 -6.38 -4.47
C SER A 33 3.12 -7.45 -3.74
N VAL A 34 1.80 -7.35 -3.77
CA VAL A 34 0.86 -8.23 -3.04
C VAL A 34 1.11 -9.72 -3.31
N PHE A 35 1.49 -10.08 -4.55
CA PHE A 35 1.75 -11.47 -4.96
C PHE A 35 2.99 -12.07 -4.31
N HIS A 36 3.87 -11.25 -3.73
CA HIS A 36 5.11 -11.69 -3.09
C HIS A 36 5.02 -11.74 -1.56
N LEU A 37 3.98 -11.15 -0.96
CA LEU A 37 3.87 -11.01 0.50
C LEU A 37 3.88 -12.36 1.22
N SER A 38 3.20 -13.38 0.67
CA SER A 38 3.15 -14.73 1.25
C SER A 38 4.51 -15.42 1.32
N SER A 39 5.50 -14.98 0.53
CA SER A 39 6.85 -15.56 0.50
C SER A 39 7.86 -14.90 1.45
N ILE A 40 7.46 -13.81 2.12
CA ILE A 40 8.32 -13.08 3.04
C ILE A 40 8.67 -13.96 4.25
N GLN A 41 9.95 -14.07 4.55
CA GLN A 41 10.51 -14.85 5.67
C GLN A 41 11.23 -13.98 6.72
N THR A 42 11.18 -12.66 6.56
CA THR A 42 11.72 -11.69 7.50
C THR A 42 10.58 -10.92 8.15
N PRO A 43 10.61 -10.63 9.45
CA PRO A 43 9.56 -9.85 10.10
C PRO A 43 9.31 -8.51 9.39
N VAL A 44 8.08 -8.27 8.96
CA VAL A 44 7.64 -7.05 8.26
C VAL A 44 6.30 -6.59 8.84
N SER A 45 6.23 -5.30 9.18
CA SER A 45 4.96 -4.61 9.44
C SER A 45 4.47 -3.88 8.19
N ILE A 46 3.21 -4.13 7.81
CA ILE A 46 2.50 -3.44 6.73
C ILE A 46 1.42 -2.57 7.37
N ILE A 47 1.49 -1.27 7.13
CA ILE A 47 0.49 -0.30 7.59
C ILE A 47 -0.19 0.27 6.35
N TYR A 48 -1.51 0.21 6.30
CA TYR A 48 -2.31 0.80 5.21
C TYR A 48 -3.59 1.43 5.76
N ALA A 49 -4.22 2.29 4.96
CA ALA A 49 -5.45 2.97 5.33
C ALA A 49 -6.65 2.44 4.52
N LEU A 50 -7.81 2.33 5.16
CA LEU A 50 -9.04 1.87 4.52
C LEU A 50 -9.61 2.89 3.52
N ASP A 51 -9.17 4.14 3.57
CA ASP A 51 -9.50 5.23 2.64
C ASP A 51 -8.41 5.48 1.61
N ASP A 52 -7.45 4.56 1.43
CA ASP A 52 -6.42 4.64 0.40
C ASP A 52 -7.03 4.42 -1.00
N PRO A 53 -6.86 5.36 -1.96
CA PRO A 53 -7.40 5.22 -3.31
C PRO A 53 -6.60 4.25 -4.21
N PHE A 54 -5.42 3.78 -3.77
CA PHE A 54 -4.56 2.86 -4.52
C PHE A 54 -4.55 1.44 -3.95
N ILE A 55 -4.76 1.28 -2.65
CA ILE A 55 -4.62 -0.01 -1.95
C ILE A 55 -5.99 -0.51 -1.50
N SER A 56 -6.39 -1.69 -1.97
CA SER A 56 -7.65 -2.30 -1.55
C SER A 56 -7.45 -3.11 -0.26
N PRO A 57 -8.35 -3.01 0.74
CA PRO A 57 -8.31 -3.91 1.89
C PRO A 57 -8.37 -5.39 1.51
N GLU A 58 -8.98 -5.71 0.36
CA GLU A 58 -9.08 -7.08 -0.15
C GLU A 58 -7.72 -7.68 -0.49
N ASP A 59 -6.73 -6.86 -0.84
CA ASP A 59 -5.36 -7.29 -1.18
C ASP A 59 -4.68 -8.06 -0.03
N PHE A 60 -5.08 -7.79 1.21
CA PHE A 60 -4.50 -8.40 2.41
C PHE A 60 -5.34 -9.54 3.00
N THR A 61 -6.50 -9.85 2.42
CA THR A 61 -7.38 -10.94 2.89
C THR A 61 -6.95 -12.37 2.52
N PRO A 62 -6.15 -12.63 1.45
CA PRO A 62 -5.77 -13.99 1.09
C PRO A 62 -5.15 -14.76 2.25
N LYS A 63 -5.58 -16.01 2.44
CA LYS A 63 -5.12 -16.86 3.56
C LYS A 63 -3.60 -17.00 3.58
N ALA A 64 -2.96 -17.08 2.41
CA ALA A 64 -1.50 -17.19 2.30
C ALA A 64 -0.76 -15.98 2.88
N ILE A 65 -1.39 -14.80 2.91
CA ILE A 65 -0.87 -13.58 3.52
C ILE A 65 -1.21 -13.58 5.01
N THR A 66 -2.48 -13.78 5.37
CA THR A 66 -2.94 -13.72 6.77
C THR A 66 -2.39 -14.82 7.68
N SER A 67 -1.97 -15.95 7.11
CA SER A 67 -1.31 -17.03 7.86
C SER A 67 0.22 -16.92 7.90
N ASN A 68 0.84 -15.92 7.27
CA ASN A 68 2.30 -15.76 7.29
C ASN A 68 2.74 -15.17 8.64
N PRO A 69 3.49 -15.90 9.50
CA PRO A 69 3.89 -15.42 10.82
C PRO A 69 4.90 -14.26 10.77
N PHE A 70 5.53 -14.01 9.62
CA PHE A 70 6.46 -12.90 9.43
C PHE A 70 5.76 -11.60 9.07
N LEU A 71 4.45 -11.63 8.77
CA LEU A 71 3.69 -10.44 8.42
C LEU A 71 2.83 -9.97 9.59
N LYS A 72 2.95 -8.68 9.90
CA LYS A 72 2.02 -7.96 10.77
C LYS A 72 1.29 -6.91 9.94
N ILE A 73 -0.01 -7.09 9.72
CA ILE A 73 -0.82 -6.21 8.88
C ILE A 73 -1.70 -5.34 9.78
N MET A 74 -1.65 -4.03 9.56
CA MET A 74 -2.31 -3.02 10.38
C MET A 74 -3.12 -2.08 9.49
N ALA A 75 -4.44 -2.10 9.65
CA ALA A 75 -5.34 -1.20 8.93
C ALA A 75 -5.73 -0.01 9.81
N THR A 76 -5.59 1.21 9.28
CA THR A 76 -6.16 2.42 9.89
C THR A 76 -7.46 2.81 9.20
N LYS A 77 -8.39 3.41 9.94
CA LYS A 77 -9.64 3.91 9.34
C LYS A 77 -9.40 5.04 8.34
N TYR A 78 -8.41 5.88 8.62
CA TYR A 78 -8.05 7.05 7.84
C TYR A 78 -6.53 7.17 7.73
N GLY A 79 -6.09 7.85 6.68
CA GLY A 79 -4.69 8.12 6.39
C GLY A 79 -4.45 8.32 4.90
N GLY A 80 -5.35 7.84 4.04
CA GLY A 80 -5.13 7.81 2.60
C GLY A 80 -3.81 7.11 2.25
N HIS A 81 -3.24 7.45 1.10
CA HIS A 81 -2.02 6.79 0.62
C HIS A 81 -0.73 7.24 1.35
N VAL A 82 -0.67 8.51 1.77
CA VAL A 82 0.56 9.13 2.32
C VAL A 82 0.33 9.93 3.60
N GLY A 83 -0.88 9.90 4.16
CA GLY A 83 -1.33 10.78 5.25
C GLY A 83 -1.15 10.22 6.65
N PHE A 84 -0.15 9.37 6.88
CA PHE A 84 0.15 8.81 8.21
C PHE A 84 0.86 9.79 9.16
N PHE A 85 0.85 11.09 8.89
CA PHE A 85 1.46 12.12 9.75
C PHE A 85 0.42 12.81 10.65
N ARG A 86 0.87 13.29 11.80
CA ARG A 86 0.05 13.91 12.84
C ARG A 86 -0.46 15.29 12.43
N SER A 87 0.37 16.09 11.76
CA SER A 87 0.00 17.42 11.27
C SER A 87 0.93 17.86 10.15
N LEU A 88 0.40 18.57 9.14
CA LEU A 88 1.22 19.26 8.14
C LEU A 88 1.90 20.50 8.72
N SER A 89 1.32 21.13 9.76
CA SER A 89 1.81 22.38 10.34
C SER A 89 2.89 22.20 11.40
N GLU A 90 2.96 21.03 12.03
CA GLU A 90 3.94 20.71 13.10
C GLU A 90 5.12 19.87 12.58
N GLY A 91 5.26 19.76 11.25
CA GLY A 91 6.24 18.91 10.58
C GLY A 91 5.77 17.46 10.40
N PHE A 92 6.46 16.69 9.55
CA PHE A 92 6.18 15.28 9.27
C PHE A 92 6.47 14.39 10.50
N GLN A 93 5.67 14.53 11.54
CA GLN A 93 5.71 13.68 12.73
C GLN A 93 4.72 12.53 12.56
N TYR A 94 5.20 11.29 12.62
CA TYR A 94 4.31 10.15 12.66
C TYR A 94 3.63 10.03 14.04
N PRO A 95 2.39 9.52 14.11
CA PRO A 95 1.77 9.08 15.35
C PRO A 95 2.70 8.18 16.14
N TYR A 96 2.68 8.33 17.46
CA TYR A 96 3.55 7.59 18.37
C TYR A 96 3.50 6.07 18.17
N TRP A 97 2.31 5.51 17.90
CA TRP A 97 2.16 4.08 17.65
C TRP A 97 2.86 3.61 16.36
N ILE A 98 2.90 4.43 15.30
CA ILE A 98 3.68 4.12 14.08
C ILE A 98 5.17 4.13 14.42
N MET A 99 5.62 5.12 15.19
CA MET A 99 7.01 5.19 15.63
C MET A 99 7.41 3.97 16.46
N GLN A 100 6.53 3.47 17.33
CA GLN A 100 6.77 2.24 18.09
C GLN A 100 6.95 1.02 17.18
N GLU A 101 6.10 0.88 16.15
CA GLU A 101 6.23 -0.23 15.18
C GLU A 101 7.55 -0.17 14.41
N ILE A 102 8.00 1.03 14.01
CA ILE A 102 9.28 1.22 13.34
C ILE A 102 10.44 0.85 14.27
N THR A 103 10.44 1.33 15.51
CA THR A 103 11.52 1.07 16.48
C THR A 103 11.67 -0.42 16.79
N VAL A 104 10.56 -1.16 16.94
CA VAL A 104 10.59 -2.61 17.20
C VAL A 104 11.33 -3.40 16.11
N HIS A 105 11.38 -2.88 14.87
CA HIS A 105 12.13 -3.51 13.78
C HIS A 105 13.58 -3.02 13.71
N ALA A 106 13.87 -1.81 14.19
CA ALA A 106 15.23 -1.23 14.17
C ALA A 106 16.17 -1.81 15.24
N GLU A 107 15.61 -2.41 16.30
CA GLU A 107 16.37 -2.99 17.42
C GLU A 107 16.73 -4.49 17.25
N LYS A 108 16.44 -5.08 16.08
CA LYS A 108 16.73 -6.48 15.75
C LYS A 108 17.88 -6.59 14.75
#